data_AF-A0A832SN01-F1
#
_entry.id   AF-A0A832SN01-F1
#
_cell.length_a   1.000
_cell.length_b   1.000
_cell.length_c   1.000
_cell.angle_alpha   90.00
_cell.angle_beta   90.00
_cell.angle_gamma   90.00
#
_symmetry.space_group_name_H-M   'P 1'
#
loop_
_entity.id
_entity.type
_entity.pdbx_description
1 polymer ?
#
loop_
_entity_poly.entity_id
_entity_poly.type
_entity_poly.pdbx_seq_one_letter_code
_entity_poly.pdbx_strand_id
1 'polypeptide(L)'
;MSNVTPQEIKKEFLKSRMGVAGIVILTILISISIITMIIIPIETFQEWNNPESWITYPKTAIPIWVNLFLTEKIPEHKILVEPNIQSISNNEINLTSYQFN
;
A
#
# COMPACT_ATOMS: atom_id res chain seq x y z
N MET A 1 -45.57 -10.57 -25.16
CA MET A 1 -44.52 -10.37 -24.13
C MET A 1 -43.53 -9.38 -24.72
N SER A 2 -43.28 -8.26 -24.04
CA SER A 2 -42.38 -7.21 -24.54
C SER A 2 -40.96 -7.76 -24.64
N ASN A 3 -40.40 -7.76 -25.86
CA ASN A 3 -39.08 -8.26 -26.15
C ASN A 3 -38.05 -7.20 -25.77
N VAL A 4 -37.59 -7.22 -24.51
CA VAL A 4 -36.61 -6.24 -24.02
C VAL A 4 -35.26 -6.53 -24.67
N THR A 5 -34.70 -5.54 -25.36
CA THR A 5 -33.43 -5.71 -26.07
C THR A 5 -32.23 -5.45 -25.14
N PRO A 6 -31.07 -6.10 -25.34
CA PRO A 6 -29.86 -5.83 -24.55
C PRO A 6 -29.40 -4.37 -24.59
N GLN A 7 -29.72 -3.65 -25.67
CA GLN A 7 -29.39 -2.23 -25.83
C GLN A 7 -30.26 -1.35 -24.91
N GLU A 8 -31.54 -1.67 -24.76
CA GLU A 8 -32.43 -0.98 -23.81
C GLU A 8 -32.00 -1.22 -22.37
N ILE A 9 -31.60 -2.45 -22.02
CA ILE A 9 -31.08 -2.77 -20.68
C ILE A 9 -29.82 -1.95 -20.39
N LYS A 10 -28.85 -1.92 -21.30
CA LYS A 10 -27.63 -1.11 -21.13
C LYS A 10 -27.96 0.37 -20.97
N LYS A 11 -28.88 0.91 -21.77
CA LYS A 11 -29.29 2.31 -21.73
C LYS A 11 -29.95 2.68 -20.39
N GLU A 12 -30.89 1.86 -19.90
CA GLU A 12 -31.54 2.10 -18.61
C GLU A 12 -30.58 1.91 -17.43
N PHE A 13 -29.67 0.94 -17.51
CA PHE A 13 -28.69 0.70 -16.45
C PHE A 13 -27.66 1.83 -16.32
N LEU A 14 -27.19 2.38 -17.44
CA LEU A 14 -26.29 3.54 -17.46
C LEU A 14 -26.97 4.84 -17.03
N LYS A 15 -28.30 4.92 -17.09
CA LYS A 15 -29.08 6.06 -16.56
C LYS A 15 -29.19 6.02 -15.03
N SER A 16 -29.05 4.85 -14.42
CA SER A 16 -29.10 4.67 -12.97
C SER A 16 -27.77 5.07 -12.31
N ARG A 17 -27.82 6.06 -11.40
CA ARG A 17 -26.63 6.50 -10.63
C ARG A 17 -26.00 5.34 -9.84
N MET A 18 -26.83 4.49 -9.24
CA MET A 18 -26.36 3.31 -8.51
C MET A 18 -25.77 2.25 -9.46
N GLY A 19 -26.38 2.07 -10.63
CA GLY A 19 -25.87 1.14 -11.65
C GLY A 19 -24.50 1.53 -12.17
N VAL A 20 -24.31 2.81 -12.49
CA VAL A 20 -23.00 3.35 -12.92
C VAL A 20 -21.96 3.25 -11.80
N ALA A 21 -22.31 3.58 -10.56
CA ALA A 21 -21.40 3.43 -9.42
C ALA A 21 -20.90 1.98 -9.27
N GLY A 22 -21.79 0.99 -9.41
CA GLY A 22 -21.43 -0.42 -9.39
C GLY A 22 -20.46 -0.80 -10.52
N ILE A 23 -20.71 -0.35 -11.75
CA ILE A 23 -19.80 -0.58 -12.89
C ILE A 23 -18.42 0.03 -12.64
N VAL A 24 -18.38 1.25 -12.08
CA VAL A 24 -17.11 1.93 -11.77
C VAL A 24 -16.32 1.15 -10.72
N ILE A 25 -16.95 0.75 -9.62
CA ILE A 25 -16.31 -0.04 -8.57
C ILE A 25 -15.80 -1.37 -9.14
N LEU A 26 -16.63 -2.08 -9.90
CA LEU A 26 -16.25 -3.35 -10.52
C LEU A 26 -15.05 -3.17 -11.46
N THR A 27 -15.07 -2.12 -12.28
CA THR A 27 -13.98 -1.80 -13.20
C THR A 27 -12.68 -1.55 -12.43
N ILE A 28 -12.73 -0.75 -11.37
CA ILE A 28 -11.58 -0.48 -10.50
C ILE A 28 -11.02 -1.77 -9.90
N LEU A 29 -11.89 -2.65 -9.38
CA LEU A 29 -11.47 -3.92 -8.79
C LEU A 29 -10.77 -4.84 -9.82
N ILE A 30 -11.32 -4.93 -11.03
CA ILE A 30 -10.71 -5.72 -12.12
C ILE A 30 -9.35 -5.11 -12.50
N SER A 31 -9.27 -3.78 -12.64
CA SER A 31 -8.01 -3.10 -12.94
C SER A 31 -6.95 -3.35 -11.86
N ILE A 32 -7.31 -3.23 -10.58
CA ILE A 32 -6.41 -3.55 -9.46
C ILE A 32 -5.94 -5.00 -9.57
N SER A 33 -6.84 -5.95 -9.82
CA SER A 33 -6.47 -7.37 -9.95
C SER A 33 -5.46 -7.61 -11.06
N ILE A 34 -5.64 -6.98 -12.23
CA ILE A 34 -4.71 -7.12 -13.37
C ILE A 34 -3.36 -6.47 -13.03
N ILE A 35 -3.37 -5.27 -12.43
CA ILE A 35 -2.16 -4.56 -12.03
C ILE A 35 -1.36 -5.38 -11.02
N THR A 36 -2.01 -5.93 -9.99
CA THR A 36 -1.38 -6.80 -8.99
C THR A 36 -0.70 -8.00 -9.64
N MET A 37 -1.37 -8.65 -10.60
CA MET A 37 -0.82 -9.81 -11.31
C MET A 37 0.44 -9.46 -12.13
N ILE A 38 0.55 -8.24 -12.65
CA ILE A 38 1.70 -7.81 -13.47
C ILE A 38 2.86 -7.30 -12.59
N ILE A 39 2.55 -6.55 -11.53
CA ILE A 39 3.55 -5.84 -10.73
C ILE A 39 4.09 -6.70 -9.59
N ILE A 40 3.25 -7.51 -8.93
CA ILE A 40 3.65 -8.23 -7.71
C ILE A 40 4.20 -9.62 -8.07
N PRO A 41 5.47 -9.91 -7.73
CA PRO A 41 6.05 -11.23 -7.97
C PRO A 41 5.39 -12.34 -7.13
N ILE A 42 5.40 -13.56 -7.66
CA ILE A 42 4.73 -14.72 -7.04
C ILE A 42 5.40 -15.15 -5.72
N GLU A 43 6.70 -14.90 -5.55
CA GLU A 43 7.45 -15.18 -4.33
C GLU A 43 6.92 -14.37 -3.12
N THR A 44 6.35 -13.18 -3.35
CA THR A 44 5.75 -12.34 -2.29
C THR A 44 4.63 -13.07 -1.53
N PHE A 45 3.94 -14.03 -2.17
CA PHE A 45 2.90 -14.83 -1.51
C PHE A 45 3.47 -15.75 -0.43
N GLN A 46 4.72 -16.19 -0.57
CA GLN A 46 5.40 -17.02 0.44
C GLN A 46 5.75 -16.18 1.67
N GLU A 47 6.18 -14.94 1.45
CA GLU A 47 6.48 -13.99 2.54
C GLU A 47 5.23 -13.57 3.31
N TRP A 48 4.05 -13.55 2.66
CA TRP A 48 2.81 -13.13 3.32
C TRP A 48 2.50 -13.95 4.58
N ASN A 49 2.76 -15.25 4.54
CA ASN A 49 2.56 -16.16 5.68
C ASN A 49 3.83 -16.38 6.53
N ASN A 50 4.94 -15.70 6.23
CA ASN A 50 6.18 -15.79 7.02
C ASN A 50 6.20 -14.72 8.11
N PRO A 51 6.10 -15.07 9.42
CA PRO A 51 6.14 -14.09 10.50
C PRO A 51 7.44 -13.27 10.56
N GLU A 52 8.56 -13.83 10.08
CA GLU A 52 9.84 -13.14 10.04
C GLU A 52 9.79 -11.92 9.12
N SER A 53 9.07 -12.00 7.99
CA SER A 53 8.88 -10.89 7.06
C SER A 53 8.16 -9.69 7.69
N TRP A 54 7.44 -9.91 8.79
CA TRP A 54 6.63 -8.88 9.46
C TRP A 54 7.24 -8.37 10.78
N ILE A 55 8.28 -9.02 11.30
CA ILE A 55 8.75 -8.79 12.69
C ILE A 55 9.29 -7.38 12.94
N THR A 56 9.85 -6.76 11.89
CA THR A 56 10.41 -5.40 11.94
C THR A 56 9.32 -4.33 11.86
N TYR A 57 8.11 -4.68 11.42
CA TYR A 57 7.02 -3.72 11.33
C TYR A 57 6.33 -3.54 12.70
N PRO A 58 6.03 -2.30 13.09
CA PRO A 58 5.38 -2.00 14.35
C PRO A 58 3.95 -2.56 14.39
N LYS A 59 3.69 -3.49 15.32
CA LYS A 59 2.40 -4.17 15.48
C LYS A 59 1.23 -3.24 15.79
N THR A 60 1.50 -2.09 16.39
CA THR A 60 0.49 -1.12 16.84
C THR A 60 0.49 0.16 16.03
N ALA A 61 1.31 0.27 14.97
CA ALA A 61 1.31 1.48 14.16
C ALA A 61 0.07 1.53 13.25
N ILE A 62 -0.43 2.75 13.07
CA ILE A 62 -1.53 3.02 12.17
C ILE A 62 -1.02 2.90 10.73
N PRO A 63 -1.80 2.32 9.80
CA PRO A 63 -1.42 2.28 8.39
C PRO A 63 -1.18 3.68 7.82
N ILE A 64 -0.17 3.81 6.96
CA ILE A 64 0.22 5.07 6.31
C ILE A 64 -0.94 5.78 5.62
N TRP A 65 -1.88 5.04 5.03
CA TRP A 65 -3.01 5.60 4.30
C TRP A 65 -3.97 6.39 5.20
N VAL A 66 -3.97 6.15 6.52
CA VAL A 66 -4.76 6.96 7.46
C VAL A 66 -4.25 8.41 7.47
N ASN A 67 -2.94 8.60 7.35
CA ASN A 67 -2.33 9.93 7.28
C ASN A 67 -2.77 10.70 6.02
N LEU A 68 -3.27 10.04 4.97
CA LEU A 68 -3.79 10.71 3.76
C LEU A 68 -5.08 11.49 4.06
N PHE A 69 -5.91 11.01 4.99
CA PHE A 69 -7.23 11.57 5.31
C PHE A 69 -7.21 12.50 6.53
N LEU A 70 -6.11 12.55 7.29
CA LEU A 70 -5.97 13.44 8.44
C LEU A 70 -5.64 14.87 8.01
N THR A 71 -6.31 15.84 8.63
CA THR A 71 -6.03 17.28 8.49
C THR A 71 -4.67 17.63 9.08
N GLU A 72 -4.39 17.15 10.29
CA GLU A 72 -3.09 17.26 10.94
C GLU A 72 -2.31 15.96 10.76
N LYS A 73 -1.11 16.04 10.18
CA LYS A 73 -0.31 14.84 9.88
C LYS A 73 0.33 14.27 11.13
N ILE A 74 0.23 12.95 11.29
CA ILE A 74 0.94 12.20 12.33
C ILE A 74 2.32 11.77 11.83
N PRO A 75 3.30 11.56 12.74
CA PRO A 75 4.60 11.04 12.37
C PRO A 75 4.51 9.69 11.69
N GLU A 76 5.25 9.52 10.59
CA GLU A 76 5.31 8.26 9.84
C GLU A 76 6.37 7.34 10.41
N HIS A 77 6.10 6.03 10.39
CA HIS A 77 7.09 5.04 10.76
C HIS A 77 8.22 5.01 9.73
N LYS A 78 9.47 5.13 10.20
CA LYS A 78 10.68 5.02 9.37
C LYS A 78 11.59 3.94 9.94
N ILE A 79 12.02 3.01 9.09
CA ILE A 79 13.08 2.06 9.41
C ILE A 79 14.40 2.75 9.04
N LEU A 80 15.24 3.01 10.03
CA LEU A 80 16.55 3.62 9.82
C LEU A 80 17.55 2.52 9.47
N VAL A 81 18.01 2.52 8.23
CA VAL A 81 18.98 1.55 7.70
C VAL A 81 20.24 2.31 7.31
N GLU A 82 21.40 1.67 7.47
CA GLU A 82 22.71 2.19 7.02
C GLU A 82 23.08 3.59 7.56
N PRO A 83 23.52 3.69 8.83
CA PRO A 83 24.04 4.95 9.34
C PRO A 83 25.34 5.35 8.64
N ASN A 84 25.58 6.65 8.53
CA ASN A 84 26.93 7.18 8.32
C ASN A 84 27.75 6.93 9.60
N ILE A 85 28.79 6.10 9.47
CA ILE A 85 29.66 5.74 10.59
C ILE A 85 30.94 6.57 10.50
N GLN A 86 31.24 7.31 11.55
CA GLN A 86 32.51 8.02 11.70
C GLN A 86 33.20 7.52 12.95
N SER A 87 34.46 7.12 12.81
CA SER A 87 35.27 6.59 13.90
C SER A 87 36.51 7.46 14.09
N ILE A 88 36.67 8.02 15.27
CA ILE A 88 37.83 8.81 15.68
C ILE A 88 38.54 8.02 16.79
N SER A 89 39.81 7.69 16.59
CA SER A 89 40.61 6.92 17.54
C SER A 89 41.88 7.70 17.88
N ASN A 90 42.12 7.87 19.18
CA ASN A 90 43.36 8.39 19.76
C ASN A 90 43.97 7.31 20.68
N ASN A 91 45.19 7.54 21.17
CA ASN A 91 45.93 6.59 22.00
C ASN A 91 45.22 6.18 23.32
N GLU A 92 44.22 6.94 23.77
CA GLU A 92 43.50 6.72 25.02
C GLU A 92 41.99 6.45 24.82
N ILE A 93 41.41 6.94 23.72
CA ILE A 93 39.96 6.90 23.49
C ILE A 93 39.61 6.55 22.05
N ASN A 94 38.56 5.74 21.91
CA ASN A 94 37.91 5.45 20.64
C ASN A 94 36.47 5.94 20.69
N LEU A 95 36.08 6.76 19.70
CA LEU A 95 34.76 7.34 19.57
C LEU A 95 34.18 6.93 18.21
N THR A 96 33.05 6.23 18.24
CA THR A 96 32.30 5.85 17.04
C THR A 96 30.95 6.54 17.07
N SER A 97 30.64 7.35 16.06
CA SER A 97 29.34 8.00 15.89
C SER A 97 28.56 7.38 14.74
N TYR A 98 27.27 7.14 14.97
CA TYR A 98 26.32 6.63 13.98
C TYR A 98 25.28 7.71 13.69
N GLN A 99 25.29 8.26 12.48
CA GLN A 99 24.34 9.28 12.05
C GLN A 99 23.40 8.73 10.99
N PHE A 100 22.10 8.74 11.26
CA PHE A 100 21.05 8.33 10.33
C PHE A 100 20.42 9.58 9.68
N ASN A 101 20.13 9.51 8.37
CA ASN A 101 19.50 10.60 7.61
C ASN A 101 17.98 10.59 7.72
#